data_AF-A0A2D7HM36-F1
#
_entry.id   AF-A0A2D7HM36-F1
#
_cell.length_a   1.000
_cell.length_b   1.000
_cell.length_c   1.000
_cell.angle_alpha   90.00
_cell.angle_beta   90.00
_cell.angle_gamma   90.00
#
_symmetry.space_group_name_H-M   'P 1'
#
loop_
_entity.id
_entity.type
_entity.pdbx_description
1 polymer ?
#
loop_
_entity_poly.entity_id
_entity_poly.type
_entity_poly.pdbx_seq_one_letter_code
_entity_poly.pdbx_strand_id
1 'polypeptide(L)'
;QSRNTNLATPISQHQSRNTNLATPISQHQSRNTRIAPVDNNMIRRYLLAATAGLFLLCTHATAADHVVYEGDSGPGKGKHILFIASDHEYRGEETSPAIARILAKRYGFKCTVLFGQTPEGLIKPGSSLIPGIDAIDDADMLFLFLRFVHPEDPWMAKFEQYLKRGGPVLGLRTTTHAFNGLKGKYAYQNFNSKKEDYIGGFGRQILGETWNPGLGAGHYGRNHQFATAMNVVPDQGMHPVMRGVKDMHAMAGAYSARPMPNSTILATNQVLESMEVGAKPITDKAPQPAAWVRTYQFQDGKEGRAFCSTQGASEDILSEGVRRMIINATLWCMNMEDEIEPDADISFVGPYNPTTFNFKPSITDASPDEIQGWDTPILKARK
;
A
#
# COMPACT_ATOMS: atom_id res chain seq x y z
N GLN A 1 54.83 -15.64 30.77
CA GLN A 1 55.85 -16.61 30.32
C GLN A 1 55.33 -17.25 29.04
N SER A 2 56.07 -17.04 27.94
CA SER A 2 55.84 -17.58 26.61
C SER A 2 55.98 -19.11 26.54
N ARG A 3 55.26 -19.77 25.63
CA ARG A 3 55.89 -20.68 24.64
C ARG A 3 54.93 -21.13 23.54
N ASN A 4 55.23 -20.66 22.33
CA ASN A 4 54.99 -21.32 21.06
C ASN A 4 55.80 -22.64 20.98
N THR A 5 55.29 -23.63 20.26
CA THR A 5 56.11 -24.52 19.41
C THR A 5 55.29 -25.04 18.23
N ASN A 6 55.60 -24.52 17.04
CA ASN A 6 55.48 -25.22 15.76
C ASN A 6 56.52 -26.34 15.70
N LEU A 7 56.21 -27.45 15.02
CA LEU A 7 57.24 -28.31 14.42
C LEU A 7 56.68 -29.00 13.16
N ALA A 8 57.40 -28.76 12.08
CA ALA A 8 57.17 -29.28 10.74
C ALA A 8 57.85 -30.65 10.55
N THR A 9 57.39 -31.29 9.48
CA THR A 9 57.76 -32.54 8.79
C THR A 9 59.24 -32.96 8.80
N PRO A 10 59.48 -34.27 8.57
CA PRO A 10 60.52 -34.67 7.63
C PRO A 10 60.04 -35.66 6.55
N ILE A 11 60.72 -35.52 5.41
CA ILE A 11 60.65 -36.29 4.17
C ILE A 11 61.53 -37.56 4.30
N SER A 12 61.15 -38.66 3.65
CA SER A 12 62.13 -39.63 3.11
C SER A 12 61.58 -40.39 1.90
N GLN A 13 62.50 -40.65 0.95
CA GLN A 13 62.32 -41.12 -0.42
C GLN A 13 62.43 -42.65 -0.59
N HIS A 14 62.15 -43.07 -1.85
CA HIS A 14 62.51 -44.30 -2.57
C HIS A 14 61.56 -45.50 -2.36
N GLN A 15 61.12 -46.25 -3.38
CA GLN A 15 61.88 -46.77 -4.52
C GLN A 15 61.00 -47.21 -5.71
N SER A 16 61.66 -47.35 -6.86
CA SER A 16 61.23 -47.63 -8.23
C SER A 16 60.46 -48.92 -8.53
N ARG A 17 59.64 -48.91 -9.59
CA ARG A 17 59.56 -50.04 -10.55
C ARG A 17 59.10 -49.60 -11.95
N ASN A 18 59.97 -49.87 -12.93
CA ASN A 18 59.74 -49.84 -14.37
C ASN A 18 59.03 -51.11 -14.83
N THR A 19 58.13 -51.01 -15.80
CA THR A 19 57.95 -52.02 -16.87
C THR A 19 57.40 -51.35 -18.14
N ASN A 20 58.20 -51.45 -19.21
CA ASN A 20 57.84 -51.14 -20.59
C ASN A 20 56.84 -52.17 -21.15
N LEU A 21 55.94 -51.75 -22.04
CA LEU A 21 55.41 -52.63 -23.08
C LEU A 21 54.95 -51.83 -24.32
N ALA A 22 55.32 -52.39 -25.47
CA ALA A 22 55.43 -51.85 -26.81
C ALA A 22 54.15 -51.33 -27.51
N THR A 23 54.38 -50.37 -28.40
CA THR A 23 53.50 -49.93 -29.50
C THR A 23 53.80 -50.73 -30.78
N PRO A 24 52.84 -50.93 -31.70
CA PRO A 24 53.15 -51.19 -33.10
C PRO A 24 52.95 -49.95 -33.99
N ILE A 25 53.87 -49.82 -34.94
CA ILE A 25 53.99 -48.75 -35.95
C ILE A 25 53.10 -49.09 -37.17
N SER A 26 52.52 -48.08 -37.81
CA SER A 26 52.13 -48.16 -39.23
C SER A 26 52.45 -46.87 -40.00
N GLN A 27 53.40 -47.05 -40.92
CA GLN A 27 53.70 -46.45 -42.23
C GLN A 27 53.35 -44.99 -42.60
N HIS A 28 54.42 -44.31 -43.01
CA HIS A 28 54.52 -43.07 -43.78
C HIS A 28 53.62 -42.97 -45.03
N GLN A 29 53.09 -41.77 -45.26
CA GLN A 29 53.07 -41.15 -46.60
C GLN A 29 53.37 -39.65 -46.51
N SER A 30 54.42 -39.23 -47.21
CA SER A 30 54.81 -37.84 -47.45
C SER A 30 53.94 -37.19 -48.53
N ARG A 31 53.45 -35.96 -48.31
CA ARG A 31 52.99 -35.11 -49.42
C ARG A 31 53.25 -33.62 -49.17
N ASN A 32 53.92 -33.02 -50.15
CA ASN A 32 54.33 -31.63 -50.25
C ASN A 32 53.18 -30.64 -50.03
N THR A 33 53.47 -29.61 -49.25
CA THR A 33 52.70 -28.38 -49.11
C THR A 33 52.67 -27.59 -50.42
N ARG A 34 51.47 -27.40 -50.99
CA ARG A 34 51.15 -26.25 -51.85
C ARG A 34 50.12 -25.41 -51.12
N ILE A 35 50.51 -24.18 -50.78
CA ILE A 35 49.61 -23.16 -50.23
C ILE A 35 48.78 -22.60 -51.39
N ALA A 36 47.46 -22.79 -51.33
CA ALA A 36 46.51 -22.10 -52.21
C ALA A 36 46.22 -20.70 -51.65
N PRO A 37 45.97 -19.68 -52.49
CA PRO A 37 45.64 -18.34 -52.01
C PRO A 37 44.26 -18.32 -51.35
N VAL A 38 44.15 -17.64 -50.21
CA VAL A 38 42.89 -17.44 -49.49
C VAL A 38 41.99 -16.51 -50.30
N ASP A 39 40.80 -17.00 -50.65
CA ASP A 39 39.77 -16.25 -51.35
C ASP A 39 39.12 -15.23 -50.39
N ASN A 40 39.48 -13.96 -50.54
CA ASN A 40 39.06 -12.84 -49.68
C ASN A 40 37.55 -12.52 -49.74
N ASN A 41 36.75 -13.28 -50.50
CA ASN A 41 35.30 -13.07 -50.61
C ASN A 41 34.46 -13.84 -49.57
N MET A 42 35.05 -14.81 -48.85
CA MET A 42 34.36 -15.53 -47.76
C MET A 42 34.28 -14.70 -46.47
N ILE A 43 35.29 -13.88 -46.16
CA ILE A 43 35.34 -13.10 -44.91
C ILE A 43 34.32 -11.94 -44.92
N ARG A 44 33.97 -11.39 -46.09
CA ARG A 44 32.95 -10.35 -46.23
C ARG A 44 31.50 -10.84 -46.07
N ARG A 45 31.25 -12.15 -46.22
CA ARG A 45 29.89 -12.72 -46.06
C ARG A 45 29.56 -13.11 -44.62
N TYR A 46 30.56 -13.33 -43.77
CA TYR A 46 30.35 -13.55 -42.33
C TYR A 46 30.32 -12.25 -41.50
N LEU A 47 30.81 -11.13 -42.04
CA LEU A 47 30.70 -9.81 -41.41
C LEU A 47 29.35 -9.11 -41.62
N LEU A 48 28.51 -9.60 -42.55
CA LEU A 48 27.11 -9.15 -42.70
C LEU A 48 26.07 -10.07 -42.02
N ALA A 49 26.50 -11.22 -41.50
CA ALA A 49 25.65 -12.12 -40.71
C ALA A 49 25.88 -12.00 -39.19
N ALA A 50 26.84 -11.16 -38.77
CA ALA A 50 27.13 -10.88 -37.35
C ALA A 50 26.46 -9.59 -36.83
N THR A 51 25.67 -8.89 -37.65
CA THR A 51 24.93 -7.67 -37.28
C THR A 51 23.41 -7.85 -37.27
N ALA A 52 22.90 -9.05 -37.60
CA ALA A 52 21.47 -9.39 -37.57
C ALA A 52 21.09 -10.24 -36.34
N GLY A 53 21.85 -10.12 -35.26
CA GLY A 53 21.62 -10.80 -33.99
C GLY A 53 21.58 -9.82 -32.81
N LEU A 54 21.12 -8.58 -33.04
CA LEU A 54 20.71 -7.73 -31.93
C LEU A 54 19.36 -8.29 -31.46
N PHE A 55 19.41 -9.21 -30.50
CA PHE A 55 18.26 -9.57 -29.69
C PHE A 55 17.68 -8.25 -29.15
N LEU A 56 16.60 -7.77 -29.78
CA LEU A 56 15.61 -6.96 -29.10
C LEU A 56 15.00 -7.88 -28.02
N LEU A 57 15.74 -8.03 -26.92
CA LEU A 57 15.12 -8.20 -25.62
C LEU A 57 14.34 -6.90 -25.41
N CYS A 58 13.13 -6.83 -25.97
CA CYS A 58 12.09 -5.98 -25.43
C CYS A 58 11.87 -6.50 -24.00
N THR A 59 12.69 -6.02 -23.07
CA THR A 59 12.29 -5.93 -21.68
C THR A 59 11.02 -5.11 -21.73
N HIS A 60 9.87 -5.77 -21.73
CA HIS A 60 8.65 -5.12 -21.37
C HIS A 60 8.92 -4.66 -19.95
N ALA A 61 9.25 -3.38 -19.77
CA ALA A 61 9.29 -2.79 -18.45
C ALA A 61 7.87 -2.98 -17.93
N THR A 62 7.68 -3.99 -17.08
CA THR A 62 6.45 -4.15 -16.33
C THR A 62 6.31 -2.85 -15.55
N ALA A 63 5.19 -2.15 -15.73
CA ALA A 63 4.90 -0.96 -14.94
C ALA A 63 5.13 -1.26 -13.46
N ALA A 64 5.59 -0.26 -12.71
CA ALA A 64 5.90 -0.45 -11.29
C ALA A 64 4.67 -1.01 -10.57
N ASP A 65 4.87 -1.94 -9.65
CA ASP A 65 3.79 -2.51 -8.84
C ASP A 65 3.36 -1.57 -7.70
N HIS A 66 4.20 -0.61 -7.35
CA HIS A 66 3.97 0.35 -6.26
C HIS A 66 4.79 1.63 -6.44
N VAL A 67 4.53 2.62 -5.58
CA VAL A 67 5.37 3.82 -5.41
C VAL A 67 5.93 3.87 -3.98
N VAL A 68 7.17 4.36 -3.83
CA VAL A 68 7.82 4.57 -2.53
C VAL A 68 8.19 6.04 -2.37
N TYR A 69 7.79 6.62 -1.23
CA TYR A 69 8.22 7.91 -0.75
C TYR A 69 9.01 7.71 0.53
N GLU A 70 10.28 8.12 0.54
CA GLU A 70 11.14 7.96 1.73
C GLU A 70 11.54 9.32 2.26
N GLY A 71 11.21 9.56 3.52
CA GLY A 71 11.58 10.78 4.23
C GLY A 71 13.01 10.76 4.75
N ASP A 72 13.69 11.91 4.68
CA ASP A 72 15.10 12.02 5.08
C ASP A 72 15.28 12.21 6.60
N SER A 73 14.28 12.80 7.27
CA SER A 73 14.31 13.22 8.68
C SER A 73 12.91 13.39 9.27
N GLY A 74 12.80 13.27 10.59
CA GLY A 74 11.55 13.46 11.35
C GLY A 74 11.27 12.30 12.30
N PRO A 75 10.22 12.38 13.12
CA PRO A 75 9.91 11.37 14.15
C PRO A 75 9.57 9.99 13.58
N GLY A 76 9.12 9.92 12.32
CA GLY A 76 8.84 8.71 11.58
C GLY A 76 10.06 8.05 10.93
N LYS A 77 11.25 8.63 11.03
CA LYS A 77 12.46 8.08 10.38
C LYS A 77 12.73 6.65 10.84
N GLY A 78 12.94 5.77 9.87
CA GLY A 78 13.17 4.35 10.11
C GLY A 78 11.90 3.54 10.39
N LYS A 79 10.70 4.16 10.30
CA LYS A 79 9.41 3.48 10.36
C LYS A 79 8.77 3.40 8.97
N HIS A 80 8.06 2.32 8.69
CA HIS A 80 7.44 2.04 7.40
C HIS A 80 5.91 1.97 7.49
N ILE A 81 5.23 2.82 6.72
CA ILE A 81 3.79 2.77 6.53
C ILE A 81 3.49 2.17 5.15
N LEU A 82 2.74 1.08 5.12
CA LEU A 82 2.22 0.48 3.89
C LEU A 82 0.79 0.95 3.65
N PHE A 83 0.61 1.71 2.58
CA PHE A 83 -0.68 2.12 2.06
C PHE A 83 -1.20 1.08 1.06
N ILE A 84 -2.48 0.73 1.14
CA ILE A 84 -3.13 -0.18 0.20
C ILE A 84 -4.43 0.47 -0.31
N ALA A 85 -4.43 0.86 -1.58
CA ALA A 85 -5.51 1.62 -2.21
C ALA A 85 -6.17 0.81 -3.34
N SER A 86 -7.43 0.43 -3.17
CA SER A 86 -8.25 -0.20 -4.20
C SER A 86 -9.74 -0.08 -3.87
N ASP A 87 -10.18 1.16 -3.70
CA ASP A 87 -11.59 1.53 -3.78
C ASP A 87 -11.92 1.98 -5.21
N HIS A 88 -13.19 1.94 -5.63
CA HIS A 88 -13.62 2.27 -7.00
C HIS A 88 -14.44 3.56 -7.11
N GLU A 89 -14.64 4.32 -6.03
CA GLU A 89 -15.53 5.49 -6.04
C GLU A 89 -14.88 6.74 -5.45
N TYR A 90 -14.31 6.65 -4.26
CA TYR A 90 -13.82 7.71 -3.39
C TYR A 90 -12.35 8.09 -3.60
N ARG A 91 -11.71 7.57 -4.64
CA ARG A 91 -10.38 7.97 -5.10
C ARG A 91 -9.27 7.69 -4.07
N GLY A 92 -9.23 6.46 -3.58
CA GLY A 92 -8.15 6.01 -2.70
C GLY A 92 -6.78 6.09 -3.36
N GLU A 93 -6.72 5.95 -4.68
CA GLU A 93 -5.56 6.10 -5.53
C GLU A 93 -5.00 7.53 -5.59
N GLU A 94 -5.79 8.54 -5.22
CA GLU A 94 -5.34 9.93 -5.10
C GLU A 94 -5.05 10.30 -3.63
N THR A 95 -5.93 9.90 -2.73
CA THR A 95 -5.82 10.19 -1.27
C THR A 95 -4.56 9.57 -0.67
N SER A 96 -4.33 8.29 -0.94
CA SER A 96 -3.25 7.53 -0.31
C SER A 96 -1.87 8.10 -0.64
N PRO A 97 -1.49 8.35 -1.91
CA PRO A 97 -0.21 8.99 -2.20
C PRO A 97 -0.11 10.43 -1.67
N ALA A 98 -1.21 11.20 -1.59
CA ALA A 98 -1.18 12.55 -1.04
C ALA A 98 -0.83 12.56 0.45
N ILE A 99 -1.48 11.70 1.24
CA ILE A 99 -1.20 11.51 2.67
C ILE A 99 0.19 10.90 2.87
N ALA A 100 0.57 9.89 2.06
CA ALA A 100 1.88 9.26 2.11
C ALA A 100 3.01 10.28 1.88
N ARG A 101 2.87 11.20 0.91
CA ARG A 101 3.90 12.23 0.68
C ARG A 101 4.02 13.21 1.85
N ILE A 102 2.91 13.57 2.51
CA ILE A 102 2.94 14.41 3.72
C ILE A 102 3.70 13.69 4.82
N LEU A 103 3.33 12.45 5.13
CA LEU A 103 3.97 11.65 6.18
C LEU A 103 5.46 11.41 5.89
N ALA A 104 5.82 11.08 4.65
CA ALA A 104 7.20 10.89 4.28
C ALA A 104 8.00 12.21 4.35
N LYS A 105 7.56 13.26 3.67
CA LYS A 105 8.35 14.50 3.54
C LYS A 105 8.41 15.32 4.83
N ARG A 106 7.33 15.37 5.60
CA ARG A 106 7.21 16.23 6.79
C ARG A 106 7.54 15.49 8.08
N TYR A 107 7.28 14.18 8.15
CA TYR A 107 7.45 13.38 9.36
C TYR A 107 8.55 12.32 9.24
N GLY A 108 9.12 12.09 8.06
CA GLY A 108 10.29 11.22 7.89
C GLY A 108 9.99 9.74 7.66
N PHE A 109 8.71 9.35 7.53
CA PHE A 109 8.36 7.95 7.30
C PHE A 109 8.88 7.44 5.95
N LYS A 110 9.14 6.13 5.87
CA LYS A 110 9.05 5.42 4.59
C LYS A 110 7.58 5.12 4.34
N CYS A 111 7.05 5.50 3.18
CA CYS A 111 5.69 5.22 2.77
C CYS A 111 5.70 4.47 1.43
N THR A 112 5.17 3.25 1.43
CA THR A 112 4.94 2.49 0.19
C THR A 112 3.45 2.50 -0.12
N VAL A 113 3.06 2.76 -1.36
CA VAL A 113 1.65 2.76 -1.76
C VAL A 113 1.43 1.69 -2.82
N LEU A 114 0.60 0.68 -2.47
CA LEU A 114 0.11 -0.35 -3.37
C LEU A 114 -1.23 0.09 -3.97
N PHE A 115 -1.46 -0.29 -5.22
CA PHE A 115 -2.69 0.01 -5.94
C PHE A 115 -3.36 -1.26 -6.43
N GLY A 116 -4.70 -1.23 -6.56
CA GLY A 116 -5.37 -2.12 -7.51
C GLY A 116 -4.86 -1.82 -8.92
N GLN A 117 -4.56 -2.87 -9.70
CA GLN A 117 -3.99 -2.72 -11.04
C GLN A 117 -4.70 -3.55 -12.11
N THR A 118 -4.50 -3.18 -13.38
CA THR A 118 -4.73 -4.05 -14.53
C THR A 118 -3.60 -5.09 -14.65
N PRO A 119 -3.76 -6.17 -15.44
CA PRO A 119 -2.66 -7.10 -15.74
C PRO A 119 -1.42 -6.44 -16.36
N GLU A 120 -1.60 -5.29 -17.02
CA GLU A 120 -0.53 -4.49 -17.63
C GLU A 120 0.20 -3.59 -16.61
N GLY A 121 -0.27 -3.55 -15.37
CA GLY A 121 0.33 -2.76 -14.28
C GLY A 121 -0.13 -1.30 -14.21
N LEU A 122 -1.23 -0.96 -14.89
CA LEU A 122 -1.86 0.36 -14.78
C LEU A 122 -2.74 0.42 -13.54
N ILE A 123 -2.79 1.58 -12.88
CA ILE A 123 -3.64 1.80 -11.71
C ILE A 123 -5.12 1.63 -12.12
N LYS A 124 -5.80 0.72 -11.42
CA LYS A 124 -7.21 0.39 -11.62
C LYS A 124 -7.94 0.36 -10.26
N PRO A 125 -8.64 1.45 -9.92
CA PRO A 125 -9.47 1.54 -8.72
C PRO A 125 -10.46 0.36 -8.62
N GLY A 126 -10.53 -0.29 -7.46
CA GLY A 126 -11.38 -1.46 -7.17
C GLY A 126 -10.92 -2.79 -7.77
N SER A 127 -9.72 -2.86 -8.35
CA SER A 127 -9.15 -4.14 -8.77
C SER A 127 -8.71 -4.99 -7.57
N SER A 128 -9.01 -6.29 -7.61
CA SER A 128 -8.50 -7.27 -6.64
C SER A 128 -7.06 -7.71 -6.93
N LEU A 129 -6.50 -7.35 -8.09
CA LEU A 129 -5.07 -7.53 -8.40
C LEU A 129 -4.29 -6.39 -7.76
N ILE A 130 -3.67 -6.64 -6.61
CA ILE A 130 -2.91 -5.67 -5.83
C ILE A 130 -1.49 -6.24 -5.61
N PRO A 131 -0.56 -6.02 -6.56
CA PRO A 131 0.81 -6.52 -6.44
C PRO A 131 1.60 -5.76 -5.35
N GLY A 132 2.79 -6.26 -5.02
CA GLY A 132 3.69 -5.63 -4.01
C GLY A 132 3.36 -5.94 -2.55
N ILE A 133 2.46 -6.90 -2.27
CA ILE A 133 2.04 -7.25 -0.90
C ILE A 133 3.19 -7.70 0.00
N ASP A 134 4.32 -8.16 -0.55
CA ASP A 134 5.50 -8.53 0.23
C ASP A 134 6.04 -7.39 1.12
N ALA A 135 5.78 -6.13 0.75
CA ALA A 135 6.14 -4.97 1.57
C ALA A 135 5.45 -4.96 2.96
N ILE A 136 4.41 -5.76 3.18
CA ILE A 136 3.72 -5.88 4.48
C ILE A 136 4.59 -6.52 5.56
N ASP A 137 5.57 -7.34 5.16
CA ASP A 137 6.41 -8.08 6.10
C ASP A 137 7.24 -7.09 6.97
N ASP A 138 7.68 -5.98 6.38
CA ASP A 138 8.48 -4.92 7.03
C ASP A 138 7.65 -3.71 7.50
N ALA A 139 6.34 -3.68 7.23
CA ALA A 139 5.50 -2.52 7.55
C ALA A 139 5.22 -2.38 9.06
N ASP A 140 5.49 -1.21 9.64
CA ASP A 140 5.09 -0.88 11.02
C ASP A 140 3.60 -0.54 11.14
N MET A 141 2.97 -0.09 10.05
CA MET A 141 1.56 0.30 10.02
C MET A 141 0.91 0.00 8.66
N LEU A 142 -0.38 -0.38 8.67
CA LEU A 142 -1.23 -0.39 7.49
C LEU A 142 -2.12 0.85 7.44
N PHE A 143 -2.13 1.50 6.28
CA PHE A 143 -3.09 2.53 5.91
C PHE A 143 -3.95 2.02 4.76
N LEU A 144 -5.25 1.86 4.99
CA LEU A 144 -6.14 1.12 4.12
C LEU A 144 -7.22 2.00 3.52
N PHE A 145 -7.36 1.89 2.21
CA PHE A 145 -8.42 2.50 1.42
C PHE A 145 -8.95 1.46 0.43
N LEU A 146 -9.73 0.52 0.93
CA LEU A 146 -10.18 -0.66 0.20
C LEU A 146 -11.69 -0.73 0.09
N ARG A 147 -12.19 -1.32 -1.00
CA ARG A 147 -13.61 -1.60 -1.17
C ARG A 147 -13.89 -2.86 -1.98
N PHE A 148 -14.61 -3.80 -1.37
CA PHE A 148 -15.10 -5.01 -2.02
C PHE A 148 -14.07 -5.77 -2.87
N VAL A 149 -12.79 -5.70 -2.49
CA VAL A 149 -11.74 -6.47 -3.15
C VAL A 149 -11.76 -7.91 -2.66
N HIS A 150 -11.21 -8.81 -3.46
CA HIS A 150 -11.04 -10.22 -3.12
C HIS A 150 -9.68 -10.72 -3.63
N PRO A 151 -8.57 -10.26 -3.03
CA PRO A 151 -7.24 -10.73 -3.40
C PRO A 151 -7.10 -12.25 -3.21
N GLU A 152 -6.10 -12.83 -3.86
CA GLU A 152 -5.86 -14.26 -3.79
C GLU A 152 -5.40 -14.73 -2.39
N ASP A 153 -5.54 -16.02 -2.13
CA ASP A 153 -5.22 -16.65 -0.84
C ASP A 153 -3.81 -16.33 -0.30
N PRO A 154 -2.73 -16.29 -1.12
CA PRO A 154 -1.39 -15.89 -0.64
C PRO A 154 -1.34 -14.44 -0.14
N TRP A 155 -2.07 -13.53 -0.79
CA TRP A 155 -2.18 -12.14 -0.37
C TRP A 155 -2.89 -12.05 0.99
N MET A 156 -4.02 -12.76 1.13
CA MET A 156 -4.78 -12.81 2.38
C MET A 156 -3.98 -13.45 3.52
N ALA A 157 -3.12 -14.43 3.21
CA ALA A 157 -2.24 -15.05 4.20
C ALA A 157 -1.30 -14.04 4.86
N LYS A 158 -0.67 -13.17 4.06
CA LYS A 158 0.23 -12.11 4.57
C LYS A 158 -0.54 -11.06 5.36
N PHE A 159 -1.72 -10.67 4.86
CA PHE A 159 -2.60 -9.74 5.56
C PHE A 159 -3.02 -10.28 6.95
N GLU A 160 -3.39 -11.55 7.07
CA GLU A 160 -3.69 -12.16 8.37
C GLU A 160 -2.49 -12.23 9.31
N GLN A 161 -1.29 -12.51 8.80
CA GLN A 161 -0.08 -12.51 9.61
C GLN A 161 0.21 -11.12 10.20
N TYR A 162 -0.02 -10.06 9.42
CA TYR A 162 0.07 -8.68 9.91
C TYR A 162 -0.92 -8.41 11.06
N LEU A 163 -2.19 -8.80 10.89
CA LEU A 163 -3.20 -8.62 11.93
C LEU A 163 -2.89 -9.44 13.18
N LYS A 164 -2.41 -10.68 13.00
CA LYS A 164 -2.03 -11.57 14.10
C LYS A 164 -0.86 -11.03 14.92
N ARG A 165 0.07 -10.27 14.31
CA ARG A 165 1.14 -9.59 15.07
C ARG A 165 0.69 -8.31 15.79
N GLY A 166 -0.58 -7.92 15.68
CA GLY A 166 -1.14 -6.73 16.34
C GLY A 166 -0.70 -5.42 15.69
N GLY A 167 -0.35 -5.44 14.40
CA GLY A 167 0.11 -4.23 13.72
C GLY A 167 -0.99 -3.16 13.67
N PRO A 168 -0.69 -1.87 13.83
CA PRO A 168 -1.70 -0.82 13.78
C PRO A 168 -2.35 -0.69 12.40
N VAL A 169 -3.64 -0.34 12.38
CA VAL A 169 -4.44 -0.24 11.15
C VAL A 169 -5.22 1.07 11.13
N LEU A 170 -5.11 1.83 10.04
CA LEU A 170 -5.98 2.97 9.77
C LEU A 170 -6.83 2.63 8.55
N GLY A 171 -8.16 2.69 8.70
CA GLY A 171 -9.11 2.50 7.60
C GLY A 171 -9.85 3.79 7.28
N LEU A 172 -9.74 4.27 6.05
CA LEU A 172 -10.64 5.31 5.55
C LEU A 172 -11.81 4.71 4.81
N ARG A 173 -12.86 5.52 4.61
CA ARG A 173 -13.96 5.20 3.70
C ARG A 173 -13.43 4.47 2.47
N THR A 174 -13.91 3.31 2.05
CA THR A 174 -14.99 2.44 2.52
C THR A 174 -14.48 1.15 3.17
N THR A 175 -13.35 1.21 3.85
CA THR A 175 -12.60 0.03 4.31
C THR A 175 -13.36 -0.83 5.34
N THR A 176 -14.42 -0.31 5.95
CA THR A 176 -15.38 -1.12 6.76
C THR A 176 -15.98 -2.29 5.97
N HIS A 177 -15.95 -2.23 4.65
CA HIS A 177 -16.30 -3.33 3.76
C HIS A 177 -15.23 -3.57 2.69
N ALA A 178 -13.98 -3.63 3.15
CA ALA A 178 -12.81 -3.88 2.30
C ALA A 178 -12.95 -5.15 1.46
N PHE A 179 -13.46 -6.25 2.03
CA PHE A 179 -13.51 -7.54 1.34
C PHE A 179 -14.91 -8.01 1.00
N ASN A 180 -15.10 -8.45 -0.24
CA ASN A 180 -16.33 -9.12 -0.70
C ASN A 180 -16.02 -10.10 -1.84
N GLY A 181 -16.56 -11.32 -1.77
CA GLY A 181 -16.33 -12.35 -2.77
C GLY A 181 -15.12 -13.25 -2.51
N LEU A 182 -14.42 -13.10 -1.37
CA LEU A 182 -13.42 -14.08 -0.93
C LEU A 182 -14.06 -15.46 -0.77
N LYS A 183 -13.33 -16.51 -1.14
CA LYS A 183 -13.77 -17.91 -1.11
C LYS A 183 -12.85 -18.75 -0.23
N GLY A 184 -13.22 -20.01 0.00
CA GLY A 184 -12.37 -20.98 0.68
C GLY A 184 -11.95 -20.54 2.08
N LYS A 185 -10.64 -20.66 2.37
CA LYS A 185 -10.06 -20.44 3.70
C LYS A 185 -10.33 -19.04 4.25
N TYR A 186 -10.35 -18.01 3.40
CA TYR A 186 -10.46 -16.61 3.81
C TYR A 186 -11.87 -16.01 3.63
N ALA A 187 -12.87 -16.81 3.24
CA ALA A 187 -14.23 -16.33 3.02
C ALA A 187 -14.86 -15.63 4.25
N TYR A 188 -14.41 -15.99 5.46
CA TYR A 188 -14.89 -15.40 6.71
C TYR A 188 -14.45 -13.94 6.91
N GLN A 189 -13.50 -13.43 6.12
CA GLN A 189 -13.07 -12.03 6.16
C GLN A 189 -14.00 -11.09 5.40
N ASN A 190 -14.88 -11.61 4.54
CA ASN A 190 -15.87 -10.82 3.82
C ASN A 190 -16.72 -9.97 4.79
N PHE A 191 -17.05 -8.74 4.41
CA PHE A 191 -17.78 -7.78 5.24
C PHE A 191 -19.13 -8.32 5.77
N ASN A 192 -19.74 -9.27 5.06
CA ASN A 192 -21.01 -9.89 5.38
C ASN A 192 -20.86 -11.27 6.04
N SER A 193 -19.68 -11.58 6.59
CA SER A 193 -19.43 -12.86 7.26
C SER A 193 -20.44 -13.12 8.37
N LYS A 194 -20.94 -14.35 8.40
CA LYS A 194 -21.85 -14.87 9.43
C LYS A 194 -21.16 -15.86 10.38
N LYS A 195 -19.83 -16.00 10.27
CA LYS A 195 -19.06 -16.88 11.15
C LYS A 195 -19.15 -16.33 12.58
N GLU A 196 -19.58 -17.15 13.54
CA GLU A 196 -19.95 -16.72 14.89
C GLU A 196 -18.83 -15.95 15.62
N ASP A 197 -17.59 -16.39 15.48
CA ASP A 197 -16.39 -15.78 16.07
C ASP A 197 -15.78 -14.65 15.23
N TYR A 198 -16.40 -14.30 14.09
CA TYR A 198 -15.88 -13.29 13.17
C TYR A 198 -17.01 -12.59 12.36
N ILE A 199 -18.13 -12.31 13.04
CA ILE A 199 -19.33 -11.72 12.44
C ILE A 199 -19.00 -10.35 11.83
N GLY A 200 -19.45 -10.10 10.61
CA GLY A 200 -19.20 -8.83 9.90
C GLY A 200 -17.79 -8.68 9.34
N GLY A 201 -16.96 -9.74 9.42
CA GLY A 201 -15.68 -9.82 8.73
C GLY A 201 -14.63 -8.83 9.23
N PHE A 202 -13.63 -8.59 8.37
CA PHE A 202 -12.48 -7.75 8.69
C PHE A 202 -12.88 -6.37 9.24
N GLY A 203 -13.75 -5.65 8.53
CA GLY A 203 -14.13 -4.30 8.91
C GLY A 203 -14.73 -4.25 10.31
N ARG A 204 -15.68 -5.15 10.61
CA ARG A 204 -16.30 -5.20 11.94
C ARG A 204 -15.27 -5.50 13.01
N GLN A 205 -14.49 -6.56 12.81
CA GLN A 205 -13.63 -7.11 13.85
C GLN A 205 -12.41 -6.22 14.13
N ILE A 206 -11.84 -5.60 13.11
CA ILE A 206 -10.61 -4.80 13.21
C ILE A 206 -10.93 -3.31 13.31
N LEU A 207 -11.71 -2.77 12.37
CA LEU A 207 -12.04 -1.35 12.35
C LEU A 207 -13.21 -0.99 13.25
N GLY A 208 -14.00 -1.96 13.73
CA GLY A 208 -15.16 -1.70 14.58
C GLY A 208 -16.45 -1.46 13.83
N GLU A 209 -16.48 -1.55 12.50
CA GLU A 209 -17.72 -1.42 11.75
C GLU A 209 -17.73 -2.23 10.44
N THR A 210 -18.90 -2.70 10.02
CA THR A 210 -19.16 -3.26 8.70
C THR A 210 -20.31 -2.56 7.98
N TRP A 211 -20.34 -2.65 6.66
CA TRP A 211 -21.50 -2.24 5.87
C TRP A 211 -22.68 -3.18 6.10
N ASN A 212 -23.66 -2.73 6.89
CA ASN A 212 -24.88 -3.49 7.14
C ASN A 212 -26.09 -2.56 7.36
N PRO A 213 -26.84 -2.26 6.28
CA PRO A 213 -28.03 -1.42 6.38
C PRO A 213 -29.08 -1.96 7.34
N GLY A 214 -29.17 -3.28 7.52
CA GLY A 214 -30.08 -3.92 8.48
C GLY A 214 -29.74 -3.63 9.95
N LEU A 215 -28.49 -3.26 10.23
CA LEU A 215 -28.05 -2.78 11.56
C LEU A 215 -27.95 -1.25 11.63
N GLY A 216 -28.39 -0.54 10.58
CA GLY A 216 -28.33 0.92 10.51
C GLY A 216 -26.96 1.47 10.11
N ALA A 217 -26.05 0.65 9.59
CA ALA A 217 -24.79 1.09 9.00
C ALA A 217 -24.94 1.23 7.47
N GLY A 218 -24.85 2.44 6.94
CA GLY A 218 -25.22 2.70 5.54
C GLY A 218 -25.06 4.14 5.08
N HIS A 219 -25.54 4.44 3.88
CA HIS A 219 -25.66 5.82 3.40
C HIS A 219 -26.63 6.60 4.30
N TYR A 220 -26.24 7.81 4.73
CA TYR A 220 -27.05 8.66 5.57
C TYR A 220 -27.20 10.04 4.93
N GLY A 221 -28.27 10.17 4.14
CA GLY A 221 -28.41 11.26 3.17
C GLY A 221 -28.26 10.75 1.74
N ARG A 222 -28.37 11.67 0.76
CA ARG A 222 -28.23 11.34 -0.66
C ARG A 222 -26.78 11.54 -1.07
N ASN A 223 -26.08 10.43 -1.30
CA ASN A 223 -24.72 10.46 -1.82
C ASN A 223 -24.66 11.26 -3.15
N HIS A 224 -23.56 11.95 -3.41
CA HIS A 224 -23.38 12.84 -4.58
C HIS A 224 -24.29 14.08 -4.64
N GLN A 225 -25.13 14.33 -3.64
CA GLN A 225 -26.00 15.52 -3.57
C GLN A 225 -25.76 16.35 -2.31
N PHE A 226 -25.34 15.71 -1.23
CA PHE A 226 -25.13 16.32 0.08
C PHE A 226 -23.71 16.06 0.57
N ALA A 227 -23.00 17.14 0.90
CA ALA A 227 -21.74 17.08 1.62
C ALA A 227 -21.98 16.80 3.11
N THR A 228 -20.88 16.71 3.85
CA THR A 228 -20.85 16.35 5.26
C THR A 228 -20.04 17.36 6.06
N ALA A 229 -20.62 17.90 7.13
CA ALA A 229 -19.82 18.51 8.20
C ALA A 229 -19.46 17.44 9.22
N MET A 230 -18.17 17.29 9.53
CA MET A 230 -17.75 16.49 10.67
C MET A 230 -17.53 17.39 11.88
N ASN A 231 -17.96 16.92 13.05
CA ASN A 231 -17.84 17.66 14.31
C ASN A 231 -17.13 16.77 15.33
N VAL A 232 -16.14 17.34 16.02
CA VAL A 232 -15.51 16.68 17.16
C VAL A 232 -16.56 16.43 18.24
N VAL A 233 -16.59 15.22 18.80
CA VAL A 233 -17.46 14.91 19.94
C VAL A 233 -17.01 15.78 21.12
N PRO A 234 -17.92 16.50 21.82
CA PRO A 234 -17.53 17.49 22.83
C PRO A 234 -16.49 17.00 23.85
N ASP A 235 -16.65 15.77 24.35
CA ASP A 235 -15.76 15.18 25.37
C ASP A 235 -14.43 14.64 24.79
N GLN A 236 -14.24 14.71 23.47
CA GLN A 236 -13.07 14.18 22.77
C GLN A 236 -12.14 15.27 22.21
N GLY A 237 -12.41 16.55 22.51
CA GLY A 237 -11.57 17.67 22.06
C GLY A 237 -10.11 17.59 22.52
N MET A 238 -9.85 16.90 23.64
CA MET A 238 -8.50 16.69 24.19
C MET A 238 -7.84 15.39 23.70
N HIS A 239 -8.55 14.54 22.97
CA HIS A 239 -7.97 13.30 22.46
C HIS A 239 -6.81 13.63 21.49
N PRO A 240 -5.65 12.94 21.53
CA PRO A 240 -4.49 13.28 20.69
C PRO A 240 -4.82 13.39 19.19
N VAL A 241 -5.67 12.49 18.69
CA VAL A 241 -6.17 12.53 17.29
C VAL A 241 -6.87 13.86 16.93
N MET A 242 -7.52 14.52 17.89
CA MET A 242 -8.26 15.76 17.68
C MET A 242 -7.46 17.04 17.95
N ARG A 243 -6.19 16.91 18.35
CA ARG A 243 -5.32 18.05 18.64
C ARG A 243 -5.13 18.93 17.39
N GLY A 244 -5.49 20.21 17.52
CA GLY A 244 -5.41 21.19 16.43
C GLY A 244 -6.42 21.00 15.29
N VAL A 245 -7.31 19.99 15.38
CA VAL A 245 -8.36 19.77 14.37
C VAL A 245 -9.36 20.91 14.42
N LYS A 246 -9.49 21.61 13.29
CA LYS A 246 -10.45 22.71 13.07
C LYS A 246 -11.68 22.19 12.31
N ASP A 247 -12.45 23.09 11.72
CA ASP A 247 -13.60 22.76 10.88
C ASP A 247 -13.28 21.64 9.86
N MET A 248 -14.12 20.61 9.89
CA MET A 248 -14.00 19.44 9.02
C MET A 248 -15.17 19.41 8.04
N HIS A 249 -14.91 19.78 6.80
CA HIS A 249 -15.87 19.66 5.70
C HIS A 249 -15.43 18.51 4.79
N ALA A 250 -16.26 17.48 4.68
CA ALA A 250 -16.06 16.37 3.77
C ALA A 250 -17.07 16.49 2.62
N MET A 251 -16.57 16.40 1.39
CA MET A 251 -17.40 16.44 0.19
C MET A 251 -18.18 15.14 0.02
N ALA A 252 -17.61 14.01 0.46
CA ALA A 252 -18.28 12.72 0.41
C ALA A 252 -19.53 12.69 1.32
N GLY A 253 -20.57 12.02 0.84
CA GLY A 253 -21.84 11.90 1.55
C GLY A 253 -21.71 11.09 2.84
N ALA A 254 -22.41 11.56 3.89
CA ALA A 254 -22.37 10.97 5.22
C ALA A 254 -22.82 9.51 5.26
N TYR A 255 -22.26 8.76 6.21
CA TYR A 255 -22.70 7.42 6.59
C TYR A 255 -23.30 7.41 7.97
N SER A 256 -24.29 6.54 8.18
CA SER A 256 -24.64 6.09 9.51
C SER A 256 -23.72 4.93 9.86
N ALA A 257 -23.26 4.91 11.10
CA ALA A 257 -22.42 3.84 11.64
C ALA A 257 -22.86 3.51 13.07
N ARG A 258 -22.57 2.28 13.46
CA ARG A 258 -22.74 1.65 14.77
C ARG A 258 -21.41 1.01 15.19
N PRO A 259 -20.33 1.78 15.42
CA PRO A 259 -19.04 1.20 15.82
C PRO A 259 -19.17 0.26 17.03
N MET A 260 -18.28 -0.72 17.12
CA MET A 260 -18.28 -1.69 18.22
C MET A 260 -18.18 -1.00 19.58
N PRO A 261 -18.72 -1.61 20.66
CA PRO A 261 -18.77 -0.98 21.99
C PRO A 261 -17.41 -0.57 22.58
N ASN A 262 -16.32 -1.21 22.15
CA ASN A 262 -14.96 -0.86 22.55
C ASN A 262 -14.31 0.24 21.68
N SER A 263 -15.10 0.94 20.87
CA SER A 263 -14.67 2.10 20.11
C SER A 263 -14.92 3.40 20.87
N THR A 264 -13.95 4.31 20.83
CA THR A 264 -14.11 5.71 21.25
C THR A 264 -14.45 6.56 20.05
N ILE A 265 -15.67 7.08 19.99
CA ILE A 265 -16.13 7.95 18.90
C ILE A 265 -15.53 9.33 19.08
N LEU A 266 -14.71 9.77 18.14
CA LEU A 266 -14.00 11.05 18.22
C LEU A 266 -14.69 12.15 17.42
N ALA A 267 -15.33 11.81 16.30
CA ALA A 267 -16.09 12.76 15.50
C ALA A 267 -17.41 12.14 15.01
N THR A 268 -18.39 13.01 14.81
CA THR A 268 -19.68 12.69 14.20
C THR A 268 -19.81 13.42 12.87
N ASN A 269 -20.63 12.90 11.96
CA ASN A 269 -21.03 13.55 10.73
C ASN A 269 -22.42 14.15 10.88
N GLN A 270 -22.63 15.28 10.22
CA GLN A 270 -23.91 15.95 10.04
C GLN A 270 -24.13 16.13 8.54
N VAL A 271 -25.29 15.66 8.06
CA VAL A 271 -25.67 15.79 6.65
C VAL A 271 -25.98 17.24 6.34
N LEU A 272 -25.48 17.75 5.22
CA LEU A 272 -25.72 19.12 4.77
C LEU A 272 -26.80 19.20 3.68
N GLU A 273 -27.36 20.39 3.48
CA GLU A 273 -28.42 20.64 2.49
C GLU A 273 -27.93 20.59 1.02
N SER A 274 -26.63 20.72 0.78
CA SER A 274 -26.02 20.70 -0.56
C SER A 274 -24.54 20.25 -0.51
N MET A 275 -23.88 20.26 -1.67
CA MET A 275 -22.42 20.05 -1.80
C MET A 275 -21.60 21.32 -1.53
N GLU A 276 -22.23 22.47 -1.24
CA GLU A 276 -21.50 23.72 -1.04
C GLU A 276 -20.80 23.75 0.32
N VAL A 277 -19.56 24.25 0.33
CA VAL A 277 -18.83 24.52 1.57
C VAL A 277 -19.59 25.58 2.38
N GLY A 278 -19.95 25.25 3.62
CA GLY A 278 -20.76 26.11 4.48
C GLY A 278 -22.28 25.92 4.34
N ALA A 279 -22.73 24.96 3.54
CA ALA A 279 -24.13 24.56 3.51
C ALA A 279 -24.65 24.21 4.92
N LYS A 280 -25.91 24.52 5.19
CA LYS A 280 -26.51 24.29 6.51
C LYS A 280 -26.72 22.79 6.75
N PRO A 281 -26.68 22.35 8.02
CA PRO A 281 -27.14 21.03 8.42
C PRO A 281 -28.61 20.78 8.07
N ILE A 282 -28.90 19.57 7.57
CA ILE A 282 -30.26 19.04 7.55
C ILE A 282 -30.69 18.73 8.99
N THR A 283 -31.72 19.40 9.48
CA THR A 283 -32.11 19.40 10.89
C THR A 283 -32.84 18.13 11.35
N ASP A 284 -33.44 17.35 10.44
CA ASP A 284 -34.13 16.09 10.75
C ASP A 284 -33.20 14.86 10.71
N LYS A 285 -31.90 15.07 10.48
CA LYS A 285 -30.87 14.03 10.49
C LYS A 285 -29.92 14.24 11.66
N ALA A 286 -30.06 13.39 12.68
CA ALA A 286 -29.20 13.41 13.85
C ALA A 286 -27.76 13.01 13.50
N PRO A 287 -26.73 13.63 14.12
CA PRO A 287 -25.34 13.29 13.88
C PRO A 287 -25.06 11.79 14.04
N GLN A 288 -24.22 11.23 13.15
CA GLN A 288 -23.81 9.82 13.21
C GLN A 288 -22.30 9.69 13.44
N PRO A 289 -21.78 8.61 14.05
CA PRO A 289 -20.35 8.39 14.16
C PRO A 289 -19.65 8.47 12.81
N ALA A 290 -18.54 9.23 12.75
CA ALA A 290 -17.79 9.48 11.52
C ALA A 290 -16.30 9.18 11.64
N ALA A 291 -15.73 9.29 12.84
CA ALA A 291 -14.36 8.84 13.11
C ALA A 291 -14.25 8.28 14.53
N TRP A 292 -13.51 7.19 14.69
CA TRP A 292 -13.31 6.55 15.98
C TRP A 292 -11.97 5.80 16.04
N VAL A 293 -11.52 5.59 17.27
CA VAL A 293 -10.38 4.74 17.60
C VAL A 293 -10.83 3.53 18.41
N ARG A 294 -10.04 2.45 18.39
CA ARG A 294 -10.21 1.28 19.24
C ARG A 294 -8.91 0.49 19.35
N THR A 295 -8.88 -0.47 20.27
CA THR A 295 -7.98 -1.62 20.15
C THR A 295 -8.70 -2.81 19.52
N TYR A 296 -7.93 -3.70 18.91
CA TYR A 296 -8.40 -4.96 18.35
C TYR A 296 -7.43 -6.08 18.68
N GLN A 297 -7.92 -7.31 18.67
CA GLN A 297 -7.10 -8.51 18.75
C GLN A 297 -7.58 -9.48 17.66
N PHE A 298 -6.70 -9.85 16.74
CA PHE A 298 -7.05 -10.79 15.68
C PHE A 298 -6.87 -12.22 16.18
N GLN A 299 -7.97 -12.90 16.53
CA GLN A 299 -7.95 -14.25 17.10
C GLN A 299 -6.99 -14.32 18.32
N ASP A 300 -6.11 -15.32 18.39
CA ASP A 300 -5.09 -15.45 19.44
C ASP A 300 -3.84 -14.57 19.18
N GLY A 301 -3.97 -13.53 18.37
CA GLY A 301 -2.91 -12.59 18.03
C GLY A 301 -2.60 -11.59 19.14
N LYS A 302 -1.68 -10.66 18.86
CA LYS A 302 -1.41 -9.53 19.74
C LYS A 302 -2.46 -8.43 19.58
N GLU A 303 -2.62 -7.60 20.59
CA GLU A 303 -3.44 -6.40 20.51
C GLU A 303 -2.79 -5.38 19.55
N GLY A 304 -3.62 -4.72 18.73
CA GLY A 304 -3.23 -3.60 17.88
C GLY A 304 -4.20 -2.42 18.01
N ARG A 305 -3.74 -1.24 17.60
CA ARG A 305 -4.57 -0.02 17.55
C ARG A 305 -5.23 0.13 16.17
N ALA A 306 -6.49 0.55 16.15
CA ALA A 306 -7.18 0.88 14.92
C ALA A 306 -7.82 2.26 14.97
N PHE A 307 -7.72 2.99 13.86
CA PHE A 307 -8.55 4.16 13.57
C PHE A 307 -9.42 3.85 12.37
N CYS A 308 -10.67 4.31 12.41
CA CYS A 308 -11.55 4.25 11.26
C CYS A 308 -12.27 5.59 11.07
N SER A 309 -12.41 6.01 9.82
CA SER A 309 -13.24 7.13 9.41
C SER A 309 -14.19 6.73 8.29
N THR A 310 -15.44 7.18 8.36
CA THR A 310 -16.42 7.05 7.27
C THR A 310 -16.20 8.07 6.17
N GLN A 311 -15.23 8.97 6.34
CA GLN A 311 -14.77 9.96 5.37
C GLN A 311 -13.29 9.76 5.03
N GLY A 312 -12.82 10.52 4.05
CA GLY A 312 -11.43 10.48 3.58
C GLY A 312 -11.30 10.36 2.08
N ALA A 313 -12.36 10.65 1.31
CA ALA A 313 -12.26 10.74 -0.14
C ALA A 313 -11.25 11.81 -0.58
N SER A 314 -10.83 11.77 -1.83
CA SER A 314 -9.79 12.68 -2.35
C SER A 314 -10.09 14.16 -2.12
N GLU A 315 -11.35 14.57 -2.30
CA GLU A 315 -11.79 15.95 -2.05
C GLU A 315 -11.96 16.28 -0.55
N ASP A 316 -12.22 15.28 0.30
CA ASP A 316 -12.40 15.50 1.75
C ASP A 316 -11.11 16.02 2.39
N ILE A 317 -9.96 15.50 1.96
CA ILE A 317 -8.66 15.89 2.51
C ILE A 317 -8.21 17.28 2.04
N LEU A 318 -8.97 17.98 1.20
CA LEU A 318 -8.75 19.42 0.97
C LEU A 318 -9.04 20.22 2.24
N SER A 319 -10.01 19.79 3.06
CA SER A 319 -10.24 20.34 4.39
C SER A 319 -9.03 20.07 5.28
N GLU A 320 -8.41 21.14 5.79
CA GLU A 320 -7.28 21.05 6.72
C GLU A 320 -7.65 20.22 7.96
N GLY A 321 -8.86 20.39 8.51
CA GLY A 321 -9.33 19.64 9.68
C GLY A 321 -9.38 18.13 9.43
N VAL A 322 -9.96 17.70 8.30
CA VAL A 322 -10.04 16.27 7.94
C VAL A 322 -8.64 15.71 7.73
N ARG A 323 -7.79 16.43 6.99
CA ARG A 323 -6.40 16.05 6.74
C ARG A 323 -5.61 15.94 8.06
N ARG A 324 -5.75 16.91 8.97
CA ARG A 324 -5.08 16.89 10.28
C ARG A 324 -5.50 15.70 11.13
N MET A 325 -6.81 15.44 11.21
CA MET A 325 -7.34 14.29 11.94
C MET A 325 -6.71 12.98 11.43
N ILE A 326 -6.58 12.80 10.11
CA ILE A 326 -5.99 11.60 9.51
C ILE A 326 -4.49 11.47 9.84
N ILE A 327 -3.73 12.57 9.77
CA ILE A 327 -2.31 12.58 10.13
C ILE A 327 -2.12 12.28 11.62
N ASN A 328 -2.88 12.94 12.50
CA ASN A 328 -2.83 12.69 13.93
C ASN A 328 -3.24 11.25 14.27
N ALA A 329 -4.26 10.70 13.61
CA ALA A 329 -4.68 9.30 13.75
C ALA A 329 -3.57 8.33 13.34
N THR A 330 -2.81 8.66 12.30
CA THR A 330 -1.66 7.86 11.87
C THR A 330 -0.60 7.79 12.97
N LEU A 331 -0.21 8.94 13.53
CA LEU A 331 0.75 9.00 14.64
C LEU A 331 0.22 8.30 15.90
N TRP A 332 -1.06 8.50 16.25
CA TRP A 332 -1.69 7.82 17.39
C TRP A 332 -1.71 6.30 17.25
N CYS A 333 -2.03 5.79 16.05
CA CYS A 333 -1.99 4.36 15.76
C CYS A 333 -0.60 3.75 16.03
N MET A 334 0.47 4.51 15.78
CA MET A 334 1.86 4.09 16.00
C MET A 334 2.39 4.36 17.41
N ASN A 335 1.55 4.77 18.37
CA ASN A 335 1.95 5.19 19.72
C ASN A 335 2.93 6.38 19.71
N MET A 336 2.67 7.38 18.87
CA MET A 336 3.50 8.58 18.72
C MET A 336 2.72 9.83 19.15
N GLU A 337 1.93 9.75 20.22
CA GLU A 337 1.09 10.86 20.70
C GLU A 337 1.88 12.10 21.12
N ASP A 338 3.11 11.92 21.58
CA ASP A 338 4.03 13.00 21.96
C ASP A 338 4.55 13.78 20.74
N GLU A 339 4.41 13.22 19.53
CA GLU A 339 4.82 13.86 18.26
C GLU A 339 3.65 14.58 17.57
N ILE A 340 2.45 14.55 18.17
CA ILE A 340 1.28 15.22 17.61
C ILE A 340 1.26 16.67 18.09
N GLU A 341 1.64 17.61 17.23
CA GLU A 341 1.55 19.04 17.54
C GLU A 341 0.31 19.70 16.89
N PRO A 342 -0.38 20.62 17.57
CA PRO A 342 -1.63 21.22 17.08
C PRO A 342 -1.44 22.01 15.78
N ASP A 343 -0.25 22.53 15.53
CA ASP A 343 0.13 23.35 14.38
C ASP A 343 1.17 22.67 13.47
N ALA A 344 1.40 21.35 13.64
CA ALA A 344 2.31 20.58 12.80
C ALA A 344 1.98 20.77 11.30
N ASP A 345 3.02 20.82 10.46
CA ASP A 345 2.87 21.02 9.02
C ASP A 345 2.25 19.78 8.37
N ILE A 346 1.04 19.98 7.84
CA ILE A 346 0.26 18.99 7.10
C ILE A 346 -0.05 19.50 5.69
N SER A 347 0.71 20.47 5.20
CA SER A 347 0.55 21.00 3.86
C SER A 347 0.87 19.92 2.84
N PHE A 348 0.11 19.86 1.75
CA PHE A 348 0.40 18.95 0.64
C PHE A 348 1.84 19.10 0.15
N VAL A 349 2.40 17.99 -0.33
CA VAL A 349 3.75 17.92 -0.89
C VAL A 349 3.60 17.67 -2.38
N GLY A 350 3.88 18.71 -3.15
CA GLY A 350 3.61 18.76 -4.58
C GLY A 350 2.16 19.09 -4.94
N PRO A 351 1.84 19.10 -6.25
CA PRO A 351 0.51 19.41 -6.73
C PRO A 351 -0.51 18.32 -6.35
N TYR A 352 -1.59 18.73 -5.70
CA TYR A 352 -2.74 17.88 -5.41
C TYR A 352 -4.02 18.56 -5.93
N ASN A 353 -4.54 18.06 -7.04
CA ASN A 353 -5.76 18.54 -7.69
C ASN A 353 -6.72 17.36 -7.82
N PRO A 354 -7.40 16.97 -6.73
CA PRO A 354 -8.17 15.73 -6.71
C PRO A 354 -9.31 15.78 -7.73
N THR A 355 -9.67 14.62 -8.24
CA THR A 355 -10.86 14.46 -9.06
C THR A 355 -12.08 14.18 -8.19
N THR A 356 -13.24 14.61 -8.66
CA THR A 356 -14.50 14.35 -7.96
C THR A 356 -14.75 12.85 -7.87
N PHE A 357 -15.04 12.40 -6.65
CA PHE A 357 -15.33 11.00 -6.37
C PHE A 357 -16.54 10.54 -7.20
N ASN A 358 -16.38 9.43 -7.90
CA ASN A 358 -17.37 8.90 -8.83
C ASN A 358 -17.06 7.43 -9.17
N PHE A 359 -18.08 6.66 -9.51
CA PHE A 359 -17.90 5.31 -10.05
C PHE A 359 -17.19 5.28 -11.40
N LYS A 360 -17.26 6.37 -12.18
CA LYS A 360 -16.46 6.52 -13.39
C LYS A 360 -14.99 6.72 -13.00
N PRO A 361 -14.06 5.89 -13.50
CA PRO A 361 -12.63 6.09 -13.26
C PRO A 361 -12.17 7.47 -13.72
N SER A 362 -11.37 8.14 -12.89
CA SER A 362 -10.71 9.41 -13.25
C SER A 362 -9.44 9.20 -14.08
N ILE A 363 -8.85 8.01 -13.96
CA ILE A 363 -7.64 7.55 -14.64
C ILE A 363 -7.86 6.19 -15.30
N THR A 364 -7.16 5.93 -16.40
CA THR A 364 -7.19 4.63 -17.10
C THR A 364 -5.83 4.17 -17.62
N ASP A 365 -4.84 5.04 -17.56
CA ASP A 365 -3.54 4.91 -18.24
C ASP A 365 -2.34 5.27 -17.34
N ALA A 366 -2.57 5.63 -16.07
CA ALA A 366 -1.51 5.98 -15.14
C ALA A 366 -0.84 4.74 -14.54
N SER A 367 0.49 4.71 -14.52
CA SER A 367 1.28 3.73 -13.75
C SER A 367 1.78 4.32 -12.42
N PRO A 368 2.12 3.49 -11.41
CA PRO A 368 2.60 3.99 -10.12
C PRO A 368 3.88 4.83 -10.17
N ASP A 369 4.79 4.55 -11.10
CA ASP A 369 6.06 5.28 -11.25
C ASP A 369 5.85 6.73 -11.71
N GLU A 370 4.75 7.03 -12.41
CA GLU A 370 4.42 8.39 -12.85
C GLU A 370 4.23 9.36 -11.68
N ILE A 371 3.91 8.87 -10.48
CA ILE A 371 3.67 9.70 -9.30
C ILE A 371 4.82 9.66 -8.28
N GLN A 372 5.99 9.11 -8.61
CA GLN A 372 7.10 8.98 -7.67
C GLN A 372 7.70 10.32 -7.21
N GLY A 373 7.75 11.32 -8.10
CA GLY A 373 8.39 12.61 -7.81
C GLY A 373 7.58 13.50 -6.85
N TRP A 374 8.26 14.18 -5.93
CA TRP A 374 7.63 15.11 -4.97
C TRP A 374 6.80 16.21 -5.64
N ASP A 375 7.31 16.75 -6.76
CA ASP A 375 6.66 17.84 -7.50
C ASP A 375 5.76 17.33 -8.65
N THR A 376 5.68 16.01 -8.83
CA THR A 376 4.83 15.44 -9.88
C THR A 376 3.37 15.47 -9.42
N PRO A 377 2.41 15.92 -10.25
CA PRO A 377 0.99 15.85 -9.92
C PRO A 377 0.58 14.42 -9.57
N ILE A 378 -0.16 14.27 -8.47
CA ILE A 378 -0.78 12.98 -8.13
C ILE A 378 -1.90 12.74 -9.12
N LEU A 379 -1.63 11.86 -10.10
CA LEU A 379 -2.56 11.40 -11.14
C LEU A 379 -3.19 12.54 -11.94
N LYS A 380 -2.82 12.67 -13.22
CA LYS A 380 -3.46 13.67 -14.08
C LYS A 380 -4.83 13.17 -14.50
N ALA A 381 -5.87 13.92 -14.14
CA ALA A 381 -7.21 13.71 -14.70
C ALA A 381 -7.16 13.78 -16.23
N ARG A 382 -7.93 12.92 -16.91
CA ARG A 382 -8.08 12.97 -18.37
C ARG A 382 -8.52 14.39 -18.78
N LYS A 383 -7.82 14.98 -19.77
CA LYS A 383 -8.28 16.21 -20.44
C LYS A 383 -9.59 16.00 -21.17
#